data_AF-A0AA39ZCX0-F1
#
_entry.id   AF-A0AA39ZCX0-F1
#
_cell.length_a   1.000
_cell.length_b   1.000
_cell.length_c   1.000
_cell.angle_alpha   90.00
_cell.angle_beta   90.00
_cell.angle_gamma   90.00
#
_symmetry.space_group_name_H-M   'P 1'
#
loop_
_entity.id
_entity.type
_entity.pdbx_description
1 polymer ?
#
loop_
_entity_poly.entity_id
_entity_poly.type
_entity_poly.pdbx_seq_one_letter_code
_entity_poly.pdbx_strand_id
1 'polypeptide(L)'
;MCSRFKDDQRGEPLFIVRFRRPNHYNVFVHGFGIPFANGNDAELEAWVNHHGALAEAPGVSLMSFLQQKEFCLVVVHRLRDMLLEDLKQAHVSHSGPGYRLNYFQSPTTSSLTYGQIHGPTPGNPSLNNRQLTGSEIKDCMQLCRSMWHGAGFWNWMTSPAPQQSGPVTVRPLPRVNLLAGLDHEFRDALLSQGPEDKQRLGNYLSDRPLSIGIITTPSGDIKTTLLAVAGTAMRRTFGPVLSLAPVHTAVDKLAQHLYIVDNAACGRFNEEKTVSDKTRARRLLVVRAFRTSLDWSRMLLILHNPDKPWEEMGKRRSKWRLSLTPVFWLLRVMGSRRFGLLPLDPDDSQFLLDLQLAVFAQEDLRPIRHVLARKMAFSDVPKRVRQTSLIALKRLLAKIRENADILCMTPSLSGKGDELYGYRRWKKRAACAYLVDEADHMMRRDFLDITGNVIIPLVMGGDGTQACPTEVVGSDDSRHERMDLDKVSALDFLKATGMPVYRGGR
;
A
#
# COMPACT_ATOMS: atom_id res chain seq x y z
N MET A 1 40.92 -1.13 4.49
CA MET A 1 39.44 -1.18 4.54
C MET A 1 38.75 0.12 4.97
N CYS A 2 39.41 1.12 5.60
CA CYS A 2 38.73 2.34 6.09
C CYS A 2 38.67 3.55 5.13
N SER A 3 39.14 3.46 3.88
CA SER A 3 39.22 4.63 2.98
C SER A 3 38.02 4.81 2.02
N ARG A 4 37.00 3.95 2.06
CA ARG A 4 35.85 4.01 1.12
C ARG A 4 34.57 4.68 1.68
N PHE A 5 34.54 5.08 2.94
CA PHE A 5 33.42 5.86 3.49
C PHE A 5 33.67 7.35 3.28
N LYS A 6 33.21 7.92 2.15
CA LYS A 6 33.27 9.37 1.90
C LYS A 6 32.46 10.23 2.90
N ASP A 7 31.69 9.59 3.80
CA ASP A 7 30.97 10.23 4.92
C ASP A 7 31.84 10.43 6.18
N ASP A 8 33.12 10.04 6.18
CA ASP A 8 34.05 10.25 7.31
C ASP A 8 34.35 11.75 7.58
N GLN A 9 33.87 12.67 6.73
CA GLN A 9 33.94 14.11 6.99
C GLN A 9 32.88 14.64 7.97
N ARG A 10 31.96 13.80 8.49
CA ARG A 10 30.89 14.24 9.41
C ARG A 10 30.99 13.73 10.84
N GLY A 11 32.00 12.94 11.20
CA GLY A 11 32.23 12.50 12.57
C GLY A 11 31.08 11.69 13.21
N GLU A 12 30.22 11.05 12.40
CA GLU A 12 29.12 10.26 12.93
C GLU A 12 29.62 8.91 13.48
N PRO A 13 29.15 8.47 14.67
CA PRO A 13 29.55 7.19 15.23
C PRO A 13 29.05 6.02 14.38
N LEU A 14 29.98 5.13 14.02
CA LEU A 14 29.72 3.89 13.30
C LEU A 14 29.40 2.75 14.27
N PHE A 15 28.46 1.89 13.90
CA PHE A 15 28.07 0.71 14.66
C PHE A 15 28.33 -0.55 13.85
N ILE A 16 28.83 -1.59 14.50
CA ILE A 16 28.95 -2.93 13.91
C ILE A 16 27.73 -3.74 14.36
N VAL A 17 26.93 -4.20 13.41
CA VAL A 17 25.82 -5.12 13.66
C VAL A 17 26.24 -6.50 13.22
N ARG A 18 26.31 -7.43 14.18
CA ARG A 18 26.66 -8.83 13.95
C ARG A 18 25.41 -9.67 13.79
N PHE A 19 25.28 -10.34 12.65
CA PHE A 19 24.20 -11.26 12.33
C PHE A 19 24.69 -12.68 12.47
N ARG A 20 23.99 -13.51 13.26
CA ARG A 20 24.30 -14.94 13.41
C ARG A 20 23.05 -15.78 13.18
N ARG A 21 23.09 -16.61 12.14
CA ARG A 21 22.00 -17.49 11.73
C ARG A 21 21.95 -18.76 12.60
N PRO A 22 20.80 -19.16 13.16
CA PRO A 22 20.64 -20.47 13.79
C PRO A 22 20.71 -21.58 12.72
N ASN A 23 21.08 -22.80 13.10
CA ASN A 23 21.07 -23.92 12.15
C ASN A 23 19.62 -24.16 11.68
N HIS A 24 19.42 -24.43 10.38
CA HIS A 24 18.13 -24.72 9.70
C HIS A 24 17.23 -23.55 9.27
N TYR A 25 17.77 -22.34 9.08
CA TYR A 25 17.00 -21.21 8.51
C TYR A 25 17.39 -20.89 7.06
N ASN A 26 16.39 -20.64 6.21
CA ASN A 26 16.56 -20.14 4.84
C ASN A 26 16.56 -18.61 4.84
N VAL A 27 17.59 -18.00 4.22
CA VAL A 27 17.70 -16.55 4.06
C VAL A 27 16.99 -16.14 2.79
N PHE A 28 16.02 -15.23 2.89
CA PHE A 28 15.35 -14.62 1.75
C PHE A 28 15.66 -13.13 1.74
N VAL A 29 16.18 -12.62 0.62
CA VAL A 29 16.43 -11.18 0.44
C VAL A 29 15.30 -10.60 -0.39
N HIS A 30 14.37 -9.90 0.27
CA HIS A 30 13.32 -9.17 -0.44
C HIS A 30 13.93 -8.10 -1.34
N GLY A 31 13.74 -8.25 -2.64
CA GLY A 31 14.17 -7.30 -3.66
C GLY A 31 15.58 -7.49 -4.22
N PHE A 32 16.25 -8.58 -3.88
CA PHE A 32 17.51 -8.95 -4.52
C PHE A 32 17.25 -9.39 -5.98
N GLY A 33 18.03 -8.84 -6.92
CA GLY A 33 17.81 -9.00 -8.36
C GLY A 33 16.77 -8.05 -8.97
N ILE A 34 16.06 -7.23 -8.19
CA ILE A 34 15.25 -6.12 -8.74
C ILE A 34 16.22 -5.12 -9.39
N PRO A 35 15.93 -4.56 -10.59
CA PRO A 35 16.82 -3.60 -11.24
C PRO A 35 17.06 -2.39 -10.34
N PHE A 36 18.22 -2.36 -9.71
CA PHE A 36 18.75 -1.19 -9.04
C PHE A 36 19.55 -0.41 -10.07
N ALA A 37 18.95 0.61 -10.68
CA ALA A 37 19.67 1.45 -11.62
C ALA A 37 20.33 2.59 -10.85
N ASN A 38 21.64 2.49 -10.67
CA ASN A 38 22.46 3.60 -10.21
C ASN A 38 23.61 3.78 -11.19
N GLY A 39 23.35 4.47 -12.31
CA GLY A 39 24.35 4.71 -13.36
C GLY A 39 25.57 5.53 -12.90
N ASN A 40 25.55 6.05 -11.67
CA ASN A 40 26.68 6.73 -11.06
C ASN A 40 27.60 5.78 -10.24
N ASP A 41 27.21 4.51 -10.06
CA ASP A 41 27.94 3.54 -9.24
C ASP A 41 27.87 2.12 -9.86
N ALA A 42 28.73 1.91 -10.85
CA ALA A 42 28.83 0.64 -11.58
C ALA A 42 29.23 -0.55 -10.69
N GLU A 43 29.91 -0.30 -9.56
CA GLU A 43 30.33 -1.34 -8.62
C GLU A 43 29.11 -1.85 -7.84
N LEU A 44 28.28 -0.94 -7.32
CA LEU A 44 27.04 -1.29 -6.64
C LEU A 44 26.02 -1.94 -7.60
N GLU A 45 25.94 -1.44 -8.83
CA GLU A 45 25.10 -2.03 -9.88
C GLU A 45 25.52 -3.47 -10.19
N ALA A 46 26.83 -3.73 -10.28
CA ALA A 46 27.36 -5.09 -10.45
C ALA A 46 26.98 -6.02 -9.29
N TRP A 47 27.11 -5.57 -8.04
CA TRP A 47 26.79 -6.38 -6.85
C TRP A 47 25.32 -6.77 -6.77
N VAL A 48 24.41 -5.83 -7.05
CA VAL A 48 22.97 -6.01 -6.84
C VAL A 48 22.29 -6.70 -8.04
N ASN A 49 22.66 -6.34 -9.26
CA ASN A 49 21.98 -6.82 -10.47
C ASN A 49 22.68 -8.01 -11.15
N HIS A 50 24.01 -8.10 -11.03
CA HIS A 50 24.82 -9.01 -11.83
C HIS A 50 25.58 -10.06 -11.01
N HIS A 51 25.30 -10.15 -9.69
CA HIS A 51 26.06 -11.01 -8.77
C HIS A 51 27.57 -10.74 -8.80
N GLY A 52 27.97 -9.50 -9.08
CA GLY A 52 29.37 -9.08 -9.08
C GLY A 52 30.05 -9.37 -7.74
N ALA A 53 31.35 -9.60 -7.80
CA ALA A 53 32.17 -9.83 -6.61
C ALA A 53 32.24 -8.58 -5.73
N LEU A 54 32.08 -8.75 -4.42
CA LEU A 54 32.28 -7.70 -3.42
C LEU A 54 33.78 -7.40 -3.29
N ALA A 55 34.29 -6.50 -4.12
CA ALA A 55 35.69 -6.01 -4.12
C ALA A 55 36.73 -7.13 -3.85
N GLU A 56 37.79 -6.85 -3.08
CA GLU A 56 39.06 -7.62 -2.89
C GLU A 56 38.93 -9.13 -2.52
N ALA A 57 37.73 -9.69 -2.40
CA ALA A 57 37.47 -11.11 -2.16
C ALA A 57 36.92 -11.80 -3.43
N PRO A 58 37.78 -12.29 -4.34
CA PRO A 58 37.34 -13.01 -5.54
C PRO A 58 36.46 -14.22 -5.16
N GLY A 59 35.28 -14.31 -5.78
CA GLY A 59 34.31 -15.38 -5.55
C GLY A 59 33.24 -15.11 -4.50
N VAL A 60 33.30 -13.99 -3.77
CA VAL A 60 32.26 -13.61 -2.79
C VAL A 60 31.31 -12.59 -3.40
N SER A 61 30.12 -13.03 -3.81
CA SER A 61 29.00 -12.15 -4.20
C SER A 61 28.22 -11.67 -2.98
N LEU A 62 27.43 -10.60 -3.13
CA LEU A 62 26.52 -10.11 -2.09
C LEU A 62 25.58 -11.21 -1.56
N MET A 63 25.08 -12.07 -2.44
CA MET A 63 24.23 -13.20 -2.02
C MET A 63 25.03 -14.22 -1.19
N SER A 64 26.22 -14.60 -1.64
CA SER A 64 27.06 -15.55 -0.91
C SER A 64 27.47 -15.02 0.46
N PHE A 65 27.70 -13.71 0.58
CA PHE A 65 27.98 -13.02 1.84
C PHE A 65 26.76 -13.05 2.78
N LEU A 66 25.56 -12.71 2.30
CA LEU A 66 24.34 -12.73 3.11
C LEU A 66 23.88 -14.14 3.51
N GLN A 67 24.32 -15.18 2.78
CA GLN A 67 24.07 -16.59 3.11
C GLN A 67 25.03 -17.16 4.17
N GLN A 68 26.08 -16.42 4.55
CA GLN A 68 27.02 -16.86 5.56
C GLN A 68 26.31 -17.13 6.90
N LYS A 69 26.83 -18.11 7.64
CA LYS A 69 26.30 -18.45 8.97
C LYS A 69 26.41 -17.26 9.94
N GLU A 70 27.42 -16.44 9.74
CA GLU A 70 27.68 -15.25 10.52
C GLU A 70 28.31 -14.18 9.63
N PHE A 71 27.82 -12.95 9.70
CA PHE A 71 28.38 -11.81 9.00
C PHE A 71 28.16 -10.52 9.79
N CYS A 72 28.93 -9.48 9.48
CA CYS A 72 28.85 -8.18 10.14
C CYS A 72 28.58 -7.08 9.11
N LEU A 73 27.73 -6.13 9.47
CA LEU A 73 27.52 -4.89 8.71
C LEU A 73 27.97 -3.69 9.55
N VAL A 74 28.66 -2.75 8.93
CA VAL A 74 28.96 -1.44 9.52
C VAL A 74 27.84 -0.48 9.10
N VAL A 75 27.16 0.13 10.07
CA VAL A 75 26.03 1.03 9.83
C VAL A 75 26.22 2.36 10.56
N VAL A 76 25.79 3.45 9.93
CA VAL A 76 25.77 4.79 10.53
C VAL A 76 24.64 4.94 11.55
N HIS A 77 24.83 5.78 12.58
CA HIS A 77 23.92 5.93 13.72
C HIS A 77 22.45 6.12 13.34
N ARG A 78 22.15 6.96 12.32
CA ARG A 78 20.77 7.24 11.87
C ARG A 78 20.02 6.02 11.33
N LEU A 79 20.73 5.00 10.85
CA LEU A 79 20.12 3.76 10.34
C LEU A 79 19.94 2.71 11.44
N ARG A 80 20.56 2.92 12.61
CA ARG A 80 20.52 1.99 13.75
C ARG A 80 19.09 1.78 14.25
N ASP A 81 18.36 2.85 14.50
CA ASP A 81 17.01 2.78 15.08
C ASP A 81 16.00 2.18 14.09
N MET A 82 16.15 2.49 12.81
CA MET A 82 15.38 1.87 11.72
C MET A 82 15.63 0.36 11.63
N LEU A 83 16.91 -0.06 11.68
CA LEU A 83 17.27 -1.48 11.63
C LEU A 83 16.76 -2.24 12.87
N LEU A 84 16.85 -1.62 14.05
CA LEU A 84 16.41 -2.19 15.32
C LEU A 84 14.89 -2.39 15.37
N GLU A 85 14.10 -1.43 14.89
CA GLU A 85 12.64 -1.58 14.84
C GLU A 85 12.20 -2.66 13.85
N ASP A 86 12.83 -2.72 12.68
CA ASP A 86 12.52 -3.74 11.67
C ASP A 86 12.90 -5.15 12.13
N LEU A 87 14.04 -5.31 12.81
CA LEU A 87 14.48 -6.59 13.37
C LEU A 87 13.63 -7.04 14.58
N LYS A 88 13.17 -6.09 15.42
CA LYS A 88 12.25 -6.38 16.53
C LYS A 88 10.90 -6.91 16.02
N GLN A 89 10.39 -6.38 14.91
CA GLN A 89 9.11 -6.84 14.34
C GLN A 89 9.22 -8.17 13.58
N ALA A 90 10.36 -8.46 12.96
CA ALA A 90 10.64 -9.77 12.36
C ALA A 90 10.65 -10.91 13.41
N HIS A 91 11.05 -10.61 14.65
CA HIS A 91 11.00 -11.56 15.77
C HIS A 91 9.58 -11.85 16.28
N VAL A 92 8.62 -10.93 16.09
CA VAL A 92 7.24 -11.08 16.58
C VAL A 92 6.38 -11.95 15.64
N SER A 93 6.81 -12.13 14.39
CA SER A 93 6.02 -12.81 13.35
C SER A 93 6.34 -14.31 13.18
N HIS A 94 7.36 -14.85 13.86
CA HIS A 94 7.68 -16.28 13.84
C HIS A 94 7.93 -16.77 15.27
N SER A 95 7.00 -17.53 15.85
CA SER A 95 7.22 -18.24 17.12
C SER A 95 8.22 -19.38 16.92
N GLY A 96 9.52 -19.08 17.04
CA GLY A 96 10.65 -20.01 17.05
C GLY A 96 11.96 -19.28 17.43
N PRO A 97 13.02 -19.98 17.89
CA PRO A 97 14.20 -19.34 18.46
C PRO A 97 15.02 -18.59 17.39
N GLY A 98 14.92 -17.26 17.41
CA GLY A 98 15.52 -16.37 16.42
C GLY A 98 17.02 -16.09 16.59
N TYR A 99 17.54 -15.29 15.65
CA TYR A 99 18.91 -14.78 15.59
C TYR A 99 19.36 -14.18 16.94
N ARG A 100 20.52 -14.62 17.48
CA ARG A 100 21.17 -13.98 18.63
C ARG A 100 21.99 -12.78 18.16
N LEU A 101 21.57 -11.57 18.51
CA LEU A 101 22.41 -10.38 18.45
C LEU A 101 23.30 -10.33 19.70
N ASN A 102 24.62 -10.38 19.52
CA ASN A 102 25.58 -10.05 20.57
C ASN A 102 26.01 -8.60 20.34
N TYR A 103 25.60 -7.71 21.24
CA TYR A 103 26.14 -6.35 21.31
C TYR A 103 27.42 -6.39 22.15
N PHE A 104 28.50 -5.82 21.61
CA PHE A 104 29.57 -5.33 22.47
C PHE A 104 29.31 -3.84 22.71
N GLN A 105 28.73 -3.53 23.86
CA GLN A 105 28.86 -2.22 24.48
C GLN A 105 29.70 -2.41 25.75
N SER A 106 30.64 -1.50 25.99
CA SER A 106 31.23 -1.31 27.31
C SER A 106 30.09 -1.14 28.36
N PRO A 107 30.21 -1.68 29.59
CA PRO A 107 29.08 -2.16 30.38
C PRO A 107 28.30 -1.05 31.10
N THR A 108 26.96 -1.17 31.14
CA THR A 108 26.11 -0.93 32.33
C THR A 108 24.62 -1.23 32.01
N THR A 109 24.06 -2.25 32.69
CA THR A 109 22.67 -2.43 33.22
C THR A 109 21.44 -1.99 32.39
N SER A 110 20.30 -2.68 32.29
CA SER A 110 19.78 -3.98 32.74
C SER A 110 18.37 -4.17 32.12
N SER A 111 17.92 -5.43 32.07
CA SER A 111 16.69 -6.03 31.50
C SER A 111 15.34 -5.31 31.62
N LEU A 112 14.42 -5.60 30.68
CA LEU A 112 12.98 -5.79 30.92
C LEU A 112 12.34 -6.71 29.85
N THR A 113 11.57 -7.69 30.31
CA THR A 113 10.87 -8.78 29.58
C THR A 113 9.49 -8.33 29.07
N TYR A 114 9.04 -8.86 27.92
CA TYR A 114 7.69 -8.62 27.35
C TYR A 114 6.86 -9.91 27.29
N GLY A 115 5.59 -9.82 27.72
CA GLY A 115 4.59 -10.89 27.69
C GLY A 115 3.91 -11.04 26.32
N GLN A 116 3.48 -12.29 26.05
CA GLN A 116 2.83 -12.75 24.83
C GLN A 116 1.39 -12.23 24.68
N ILE A 117 0.98 -11.93 23.44
CA ILE A 117 -0.44 -11.83 23.06
C ILE A 117 -0.64 -12.65 21.78
N HIS A 118 -1.58 -13.60 21.86
CA HIS A 118 -2.06 -14.46 20.77
C HIS A 118 -2.94 -13.69 19.78
N GLY A 119 -2.82 -14.00 18.48
CA GLY A 119 -3.80 -13.62 17.46
C GLY A 119 -4.58 -14.85 16.97
N PRO A 120 -5.92 -14.76 16.80
CA PRO A 120 -6.70 -15.66 15.96
C PRO A 120 -6.95 -14.97 14.59
N THR A 121 -7.18 -15.60 13.44
CA THR A 121 -7.47 -16.99 13.05
C THR A 121 -7.27 -17.11 11.51
N PRO A 122 -7.38 -18.33 10.94
CA PRO A 122 -6.82 -18.75 9.65
C PRO A 122 -7.81 -18.60 8.49
N GLY A 123 -7.29 -18.72 7.27
CA GLY A 123 -8.12 -18.96 6.10
C GLY A 123 -7.54 -18.35 4.83
N ASN A 124 -6.46 -18.91 4.32
CA ASN A 124 -6.29 -18.95 2.87
C ASN A 124 -5.47 -20.19 2.49
N PRO A 125 -6.10 -21.28 2.04
CA PRO A 125 -5.37 -22.40 1.48
C PRO A 125 -4.88 -22.01 0.07
N SER A 126 -3.59 -22.27 -0.17
CA SER A 126 -2.96 -22.37 -1.50
C SER A 126 -2.81 -21.09 -2.36
N LEU A 127 -1.93 -20.17 -1.93
CA LEU A 127 -0.92 -19.65 -2.87
C LEU A 127 0.33 -20.50 -2.65
N ASN A 128 0.62 -21.38 -3.61
CA ASN A 128 1.75 -22.30 -3.52
C ASN A 128 3.02 -21.55 -3.10
N ASN A 129 3.56 -21.91 -1.93
CA ASN A 129 4.90 -21.55 -1.45
C ASN A 129 5.99 -22.25 -2.29
N ARG A 130 5.85 -22.25 -3.62
CA ARG A 130 6.86 -22.74 -4.55
C ARG A 130 7.95 -21.67 -4.64
N GLN A 131 9.15 -22.02 -4.18
CA GLN A 131 10.32 -21.18 -4.44
C GLN A 131 10.55 -21.16 -5.95
N LEU A 132 10.56 -19.95 -6.53
CA LEU A 132 10.96 -19.75 -7.91
C LEU A 132 12.47 -20.01 -8.04
N THR A 133 12.83 -20.80 -9.04
CA THR A 133 14.21 -20.99 -9.47
C THR A 133 14.80 -19.69 -10.04
N GLY A 134 16.13 -19.58 -10.08
CA GLY A 134 16.79 -18.41 -10.63
C GLY A 134 16.44 -18.12 -12.10
N SER A 135 16.14 -19.16 -12.89
CA SER A 135 15.69 -19.02 -14.28
C SER A 135 14.25 -18.50 -14.38
N GLU A 136 13.33 -18.99 -13.54
CA GLU A 136 11.96 -18.47 -13.47
C GLU A 136 11.93 -16.99 -13.04
N ILE A 137 12.81 -16.59 -12.12
CA ILE A 137 12.95 -15.18 -11.71
C ILE A 137 13.43 -14.32 -12.88
N LYS A 138 14.47 -14.74 -13.60
CA LYS A 138 14.99 -14.01 -14.78
C LYS A 138 13.93 -13.89 -15.87
N ASP A 139 13.18 -14.94 -16.10
CA ASP A 139 12.08 -14.96 -17.06
C ASP A 139 10.95 -13.98 -16.69
N CYS A 140 10.56 -13.94 -15.41
CA CYS A 140 9.61 -12.94 -14.90
C CYS A 140 10.13 -11.50 -15.05
N MET A 141 11.43 -11.28 -14.80
CA MET A 141 12.07 -9.97 -14.98
C MET A 141 12.08 -9.54 -16.43
N GLN A 142 12.35 -10.46 -17.36
CA GLN A 142 12.31 -10.18 -18.79
C GLN A 142 10.89 -9.79 -19.23
N LEU A 143 9.86 -10.49 -18.74
CA LEU A 143 8.47 -10.12 -18.97
C LEU A 143 8.15 -8.70 -18.45
N CYS A 144 8.58 -8.38 -17.23
CA CYS A 144 8.40 -7.05 -16.64
C CYS A 144 9.07 -5.98 -17.50
N ARG A 145 10.30 -6.23 -17.97
CA ARG A 145 11.03 -5.31 -18.86
C ARG A 145 10.30 -5.13 -20.19
N SER A 146 9.82 -6.20 -20.82
CA SER A 146 9.04 -6.13 -22.06
C SER A 146 7.83 -5.21 -21.92
N MET A 147 7.13 -5.29 -20.80
CA MET A 147 6.01 -4.40 -20.49
C MET A 147 6.48 -2.95 -20.31
N TRP A 148 7.44 -2.69 -19.42
CA TRP A 148 7.82 -1.33 -19.05
C TRP A 148 8.59 -0.57 -20.13
N HIS A 149 9.30 -1.28 -21.02
CA HIS A 149 9.96 -0.69 -22.19
C HIS A 149 9.00 -0.44 -23.36
N GLY A 150 7.80 -1.02 -23.36
CA GLY A 150 6.83 -0.84 -24.44
C GLY A 150 7.27 -1.47 -25.78
N ALA A 151 8.27 -2.35 -25.78
CA ALA A 151 8.78 -3.01 -26.99
C ALA A 151 7.90 -4.20 -27.44
N GLY A 152 6.73 -4.38 -26.81
CA GLY A 152 5.86 -5.54 -27.00
C GLY A 152 6.38 -6.81 -26.33
N PHE A 153 5.61 -7.89 -26.46
CA PHE A 153 5.87 -9.17 -25.78
C PHE A 153 6.50 -10.23 -26.69
N TRP A 154 6.66 -9.95 -27.99
CA TRP A 154 7.05 -10.95 -28.98
C TRP A 154 8.34 -11.69 -28.61
N ASN A 155 9.40 -10.95 -28.29
CA ASN A 155 10.70 -11.54 -27.92
C ASN A 155 10.61 -12.44 -26.70
N TRP A 156 9.80 -12.07 -25.70
CA TRP A 156 9.58 -12.93 -24.54
C TRP A 156 8.72 -14.13 -24.91
N MET A 157 7.69 -13.95 -25.74
CA MET A 157 6.77 -15.00 -26.16
C MET A 157 7.41 -16.06 -27.07
N THR A 158 8.49 -15.71 -27.76
CA THR A 158 9.26 -16.64 -28.60
C THR A 158 10.51 -17.19 -27.90
N SER A 159 10.82 -16.70 -26.69
CA SER A 159 11.91 -17.24 -25.88
C SER A 159 11.50 -18.56 -25.20
N PRO A 160 12.40 -19.57 -25.14
CA PRO A 160 12.11 -20.83 -24.46
C PRO A 160 11.69 -20.61 -23.00
N ALA A 161 10.59 -21.24 -22.58
CA ALA A 161 10.15 -21.18 -21.20
C ALA A 161 11.16 -21.90 -20.28
N PRO A 162 11.33 -21.46 -19.02
CA PRO A 162 12.12 -22.19 -18.04
C PRO A 162 11.64 -23.64 -17.96
N GLN A 163 12.55 -24.61 -18.10
CA GLN A 163 12.29 -26.05 -17.99
C GLN A 163 11.52 -26.71 -19.16
N GLN A 164 11.25 -26.01 -20.27
CA GLN A 164 10.73 -26.67 -21.48
C GLN A 164 11.84 -27.05 -22.45
N SER A 165 11.97 -28.35 -22.71
CA SER A 165 12.77 -28.94 -23.79
C SER A 165 11.82 -29.52 -24.86
N GLY A 166 11.40 -28.68 -25.82
CA GLY A 166 10.46 -29.03 -26.88
C GLY A 166 10.41 -27.93 -27.97
N PRO A 167 9.66 -28.12 -29.07
CA PRO A 167 9.57 -27.14 -30.15
C PRO A 167 9.03 -25.80 -29.64
N VAL A 168 9.63 -24.69 -30.10
CA VAL A 168 9.31 -23.33 -29.66
C VAL A 168 7.90 -22.97 -30.12
N THR A 169 6.90 -23.15 -29.25
CA THR A 169 5.56 -22.59 -29.43
C THR A 169 5.50 -21.19 -28.83
N VAL A 170 4.84 -20.25 -29.50
CA VAL A 170 4.58 -18.91 -28.96
C VAL A 170 3.82 -19.05 -27.64
N ARG A 171 4.47 -18.72 -26.52
CA ARG A 171 3.87 -18.83 -25.18
C ARG A 171 2.88 -17.69 -24.94
N PRO A 172 1.70 -17.94 -24.35
CA PRO A 172 0.74 -16.89 -24.01
C PRO A 172 1.22 -16.05 -22.83
N LEU A 173 0.73 -14.82 -22.74
CA LEU A 173 0.90 -14.00 -21.54
C LEU A 173 0.19 -14.65 -20.34
N PRO A 174 0.76 -14.59 -19.13
CA PRO A 174 0.07 -15.01 -17.91
C PRO A 174 -1.27 -14.28 -17.76
N ARG A 175 -2.34 -15.01 -17.46
CA ARG A 175 -3.69 -14.45 -17.31
C ARG A 175 -4.18 -14.66 -15.90
N VAL A 176 -4.87 -13.67 -15.36
CA VAL A 176 -5.34 -13.67 -13.97
C VAL A 176 -6.81 -13.27 -13.92
N ASN A 177 -7.56 -14.02 -13.12
CA ASN A 177 -8.96 -13.73 -12.81
C ASN A 177 -9.02 -12.78 -11.60
N LEU A 178 -9.43 -11.53 -11.83
CA LEU A 178 -9.55 -10.52 -10.76
C LEU A 178 -10.75 -10.77 -9.83
N LEU A 179 -11.63 -11.71 -10.18
CA LEU A 179 -12.81 -12.15 -9.42
C LEU A 179 -12.60 -13.52 -8.76
N ALA A 180 -11.38 -14.06 -8.77
CA ALA A 180 -11.10 -15.38 -8.23
C ALA A 180 -11.37 -15.45 -6.72
N GLY A 181 -11.99 -16.55 -6.27
CA GLY A 181 -12.26 -16.80 -4.85
C GLY A 181 -13.42 -16.01 -4.26
N LEU A 182 -14.08 -15.14 -5.03
CA LEU A 182 -15.32 -14.50 -4.58
C LEU A 182 -16.46 -15.52 -4.59
N ASP A 183 -17.30 -15.45 -3.55
CA ASP A 183 -18.58 -16.13 -3.51
C ASP A 183 -19.45 -15.73 -4.72
N HIS A 184 -20.22 -16.67 -5.27
CA HIS A 184 -21.00 -16.44 -6.49
C HIS A 184 -22.08 -15.37 -6.29
N GLU A 185 -22.80 -15.38 -5.16
CA GLU A 185 -23.84 -14.39 -4.87
C GLU A 185 -23.21 -13.03 -4.57
N PHE A 186 -22.08 -13.00 -3.85
CA PHE A 186 -21.37 -11.74 -3.63
C PHE A 186 -20.85 -11.15 -4.94
N ARG A 187 -20.32 -12.00 -5.84
CA ARG A 187 -19.86 -11.60 -7.17
C ARG A 187 -21.02 -10.99 -7.98
N ASP A 188 -22.20 -11.61 -7.97
CA ASP A 188 -23.37 -11.05 -8.66
C ASP A 188 -23.83 -9.73 -8.03
N ALA A 189 -23.87 -9.65 -6.70
CA ALA A 189 -24.22 -8.43 -5.97
C ALA A 189 -23.25 -7.27 -6.28
N LEU A 190 -21.96 -7.57 -6.41
CA LEU A 190 -20.91 -6.61 -6.75
C LEU A 190 -20.99 -6.16 -8.22
N LEU A 191 -21.09 -7.10 -9.16
CA LEU A 191 -21.20 -6.77 -10.59
C LEU A 191 -22.51 -6.01 -10.88
N SER A 192 -23.54 -6.21 -10.06
CA SER A 192 -24.79 -5.46 -10.12
C SER A 192 -24.66 -3.96 -9.82
N GLN A 193 -23.55 -3.52 -9.23
CA GLN A 193 -23.25 -2.09 -9.02
C GLN A 193 -22.63 -1.44 -10.27
N GLY A 194 -22.28 -2.24 -11.28
CA GLY A 194 -21.70 -1.79 -12.53
C GLY A 194 -22.75 -1.44 -13.60
N PRO A 195 -22.39 -1.51 -14.90
CA PRO A 195 -23.30 -1.25 -16.01
C PRO A 195 -24.35 -2.35 -16.13
N GLU A 196 -25.39 -2.10 -16.93
CA GLU A 196 -26.46 -3.07 -17.20
C GLU A 196 -25.92 -4.42 -17.69
N ASP A 197 -24.90 -4.40 -18.56
CA ASP A 197 -24.20 -5.60 -19.04
C ASP A 197 -23.14 -6.09 -18.03
N LYS A 198 -23.64 -6.66 -16.93
CA LYS A 198 -22.84 -7.27 -15.86
C LYS A 198 -21.98 -8.43 -16.37
N GLN A 199 -22.47 -9.17 -17.37
CA GLN A 199 -21.79 -10.34 -17.93
C GLN A 199 -20.52 -9.92 -18.66
N ARG A 200 -20.58 -8.88 -19.49
CA ARG A 200 -19.41 -8.37 -20.20
C ARG A 200 -18.35 -7.82 -19.25
N LEU A 201 -18.74 -7.09 -18.21
CA LEU A 201 -17.80 -6.65 -17.17
C LEU A 201 -17.20 -7.85 -16.42
N GLY A 202 -18.02 -8.83 -16.07
CA GLY A 202 -17.59 -10.06 -15.40
C GLY A 202 -16.57 -10.84 -16.23
N ASN A 203 -16.85 -11.05 -17.52
CA ASN A 203 -15.97 -11.71 -18.48
C ASN A 203 -14.66 -10.94 -18.69
N TYR A 204 -14.76 -9.61 -18.71
CA TYR A 204 -13.59 -8.76 -18.74
C TYR A 204 -12.73 -9.04 -17.50
N LEU A 205 -13.22 -8.76 -16.29
CA LEU A 205 -12.44 -8.88 -15.06
C LEU A 205 -11.94 -10.31 -14.77
N SER A 206 -12.61 -11.35 -15.30
CA SER A 206 -12.21 -12.74 -15.07
C SER A 206 -10.98 -13.20 -15.83
N ASP A 207 -10.49 -12.43 -16.80
CA ASP A 207 -9.44 -12.91 -17.70
C ASP A 207 -8.47 -11.81 -18.17
N ARG A 208 -7.65 -11.29 -17.25
CA ARG A 208 -6.72 -10.18 -17.49
C ARG A 208 -5.29 -10.65 -17.78
N PRO A 209 -4.71 -10.32 -18.95
CA PRO A 209 -3.28 -10.55 -19.17
C PRO A 209 -2.45 -9.69 -18.21
N LEU A 210 -1.42 -10.29 -17.62
CA LEU A 210 -0.53 -9.69 -16.62
C LEU A 210 -1.26 -9.11 -15.39
N SER A 211 -2.51 -9.51 -15.15
CA SER A 211 -3.38 -8.90 -14.14
C SER A 211 -3.66 -7.40 -14.38
N ILE A 212 -3.62 -6.95 -15.64
CA ILE A 212 -3.82 -5.54 -16.00
C ILE A 212 -5.20 -5.34 -16.61
N GLY A 213 -5.97 -4.43 -16.02
CA GLY A 213 -7.23 -3.92 -16.56
C GLY A 213 -7.12 -2.44 -16.93
N ILE A 214 -7.70 -2.08 -18.07
CA ILE A 214 -7.85 -0.71 -18.54
C ILE A 214 -9.32 -0.47 -18.82
N ILE A 215 -9.92 0.49 -18.13
CA ILE A 215 -11.33 0.87 -18.24
C ILE A 215 -11.41 2.28 -18.81
N THR A 216 -12.06 2.43 -19.95
CA THR A 216 -12.33 3.72 -20.57
C THR A 216 -13.83 3.89 -20.73
N THR A 217 -14.36 5.06 -20.43
CA THR A 217 -15.76 5.40 -20.74
C THR A 217 -15.81 6.79 -21.35
N PRO A 218 -16.86 7.14 -22.11
CA PRO A 218 -17.24 8.53 -22.31
C PRO A 218 -17.42 9.19 -20.94
N SER A 219 -17.12 10.47 -20.84
CA SER A 219 -17.09 11.23 -19.59
C SER A 219 -18.28 10.96 -18.66
N GLY A 220 -18.04 10.90 -17.35
CA GLY A 220 -19.07 10.71 -16.33
C GLY A 220 -18.65 9.81 -15.16
N ASP A 221 -19.59 9.55 -14.25
CA ASP A 221 -19.37 8.82 -13.00
C ASP A 221 -19.35 7.28 -13.17
N ILE A 222 -19.74 6.79 -14.35
CA ILE A 222 -19.75 5.36 -14.69
C ILE A 222 -18.32 4.80 -14.62
N LYS A 223 -17.30 5.54 -15.09
CA LYS A 223 -15.88 5.16 -15.03
C LYS A 223 -15.45 4.84 -13.60
N THR A 224 -15.63 5.80 -12.71
CA THR A 224 -15.21 5.67 -11.31
C THR A 224 -16.01 4.57 -10.61
N THR A 225 -17.27 4.33 -10.98
CA THR A 225 -18.08 3.22 -10.48
C THR A 225 -17.55 1.86 -10.95
N LEU A 226 -17.21 1.73 -12.24
CA LEU A 226 -16.58 0.54 -12.81
C LEU A 226 -15.22 0.24 -12.14
N LEU A 227 -14.42 1.28 -11.90
CA LEU A 227 -13.17 1.16 -11.15
C LEU A 227 -13.42 0.74 -9.71
N ALA A 228 -14.45 1.26 -9.05
CA ALA A 228 -14.80 0.86 -7.70
C ALA A 228 -15.24 -0.62 -7.62
N VAL A 229 -16.01 -1.10 -8.59
CA VAL A 229 -16.35 -2.54 -8.73
C VAL A 229 -15.08 -3.38 -8.87
N ALA A 230 -14.19 -3.00 -9.78
CA ALA A 230 -12.92 -3.70 -9.98
C ALA A 230 -12.02 -3.66 -8.74
N GLY A 231 -11.88 -2.51 -8.08
CA GLY A 231 -11.09 -2.34 -6.85
C GLY A 231 -11.62 -3.16 -5.69
N THR A 232 -12.94 -3.24 -5.54
CA THR A 232 -13.61 -4.05 -4.51
C THR A 232 -13.39 -5.54 -4.75
N ALA A 233 -13.47 -5.98 -6.00
CA ALA A 233 -13.11 -7.34 -6.40
C ALA A 233 -11.64 -7.64 -6.12
N MET A 234 -10.72 -6.79 -6.59
CA MET A 234 -9.28 -6.94 -6.36
C MET A 234 -8.93 -7.00 -4.88
N ARG A 235 -9.60 -6.22 -4.03
CA ARG A 235 -9.39 -6.29 -2.58
C ARG A 235 -9.73 -7.67 -2.02
N ARG A 236 -10.83 -8.26 -2.46
CA ARG A 236 -11.27 -9.59 -2.00
C ARG A 236 -10.44 -10.73 -2.59
N THR A 237 -9.93 -10.57 -3.80
CA THR A 237 -9.10 -11.56 -4.51
C THR A 237 -7.64 -11.57 -4.05
N PHE A 238 -7.01 -10.39 -3.95
CA PHE A 238 -5.55 -10.27 -3.76
C PHE A 238 -5.13 -9.77 -2.37
N GLY A 239 -6.01 -9.10 -1.64
CA GLY A 239 -5.65 -8.40 -0.41
C GLY A 239 -5.60 -6.88 -0.59
N PRO A 240 -4.96 -6.13 0.32
CA PRO A 240 -5.08 -4.68 0.39
C PRO A 240 -4.76 -3.94 -0.92
N VAL A 241 -5.57 -2.94 -1.26
CA VAL A 241 -5.48 -2.21 -2.54
C VAL A 241 -5.00 -0.78 -2.33
N LEU A 242 -3.97 -0.38 -3.07
CA LEU A 242 -3.58 1.01 -3.18
C LEU A 242 -4.38 1.69 -4.29
N SER A 243 -5.20 2.66 -3.91
CA SER A 243 -6.02 3.46 -4.82
C SER A 243 -5.39 4.84 -5.04
N LEU A 244 -5.29 5.26 -6.29
CA LEU A 244 -4.52 6.42 -6.73
C LEU A 244 -5.33 7.29 -7.67
N ALA A 245 -5.14 8.61 -7.55
CA ALA A 245 -5.63 9.58 -8.52
C ALA A 245 -4.70 10.82 -8.50
N PRO A 246 -4.59 11.59 -9.59
CA PRO A 246 -3.61 12.67 -9.72
C PRO A 246 -3.85 13.83 -8.73
N VAL A 247 -5.11 14.09 -8.37
CA VAL A 247 -5.50 15.22 -7.50
C VAL A 247 -6.45 14.79 -6.39
N HIS A 248 -6.45 15.52 -5.26
CA HIS A 248 -7.29 15.19 -4.10
C HIS A 248 -8.79 15.11 -4.42
N THR A 249 -9.32 15.94 -5.31
CA THR A 249 -10.74 15.87 -5.71
C THR A 249 -11.10 14.56 -6.40
N ALA A 250 -10.18 14.01 -7.22
CA ALA A 250 -10.34 12.71 -7.84
C ALA A 250 -10.18 11.57 -6.82
N VAL A 251 -9.23 11.69 -5.89
CA VAL A 251 -9.08 10.74 -4.76
C VAL A 251 -10.35 10.70 -3.91
N ASP A 252 -10.96 11.85 -3.62
CA ASP A 252 -12.20 11.95 -2.85
C ASP A 252 -13.34 11.22 -3.55
N LYS A 253 -13.50 11.44 -4.86
CA LYS A 253 -14.51 10.80 -5.68
C LYS A 253 -14.31 9.29 -5.71
N LEU A 254 -13.10 8.82 -6.03
CA LEU A 254 -12.78 7.39 -6.09
C LEU A 254 -13.01 6.69 -4.75
N ALA A 255 -12.57 7.30 -3.64
CA ALA A 255 -12.78 6.75 -2.29
C ALA A 255 -14.27 6.64 -1.95
N GLN A 256 -15.08 7.64 -2.32
CA GLN A 256 -16.53 7.60 -2.11
C GLN A 256 -17.20 6.51 -2.93
N HIS A 257 -16.84 6.37 -4.21
CA HIS A 257 -17.40 5.29 -5.05
C HIS A 257 -17.01 3.91 -4.53
N LEU A 258 -15.76 3.70 -4.10
CA LEU A 258 -15.32 2.46 -3.46
C LEU A 258 -16.16 2.13 -2.23
N TYR A 259 -16.38 3.12 -1.36
CA TYR A 259 -17.21 2.96 -0.17
C TYR A 259 -18.68 2.66 -0.51
N ILE A 260 -19.27 3.37 -1.47
CA ILE A 260 -20.67 3.19 -1.87
C ILE A 260 -20.88 1.82 -2.53
N VAL A 261 -20.03 1.45 -3.49
CA VAL A 261 -20.13 0.18 -4.22
C VAL A 261 -19.96 -1.00 -3.26
N ASP A 262 -18.97 -0.95 -2.38
CA ASP A 262 -18.75 -2.02 -1.40
C ASP A 262 -19.93 -2.13 -0.42
N ASN A 263 -20.44 -1.00 0.07
CA ASN A 263 -21.59 -0.99 0.97
C ASN A 263 -22.85 -1.56 0.30
N ALA A 264 -23.11 -1.20 -0.95
CA ALA A 264 -24.26 -1.68 -1.69
C ALA A 264 -24.15 -3.18 -2.01
N ALA A 265 -22.96 -3.65 -2.41
CA ALA A 265 -22.70 -5.06 -2.65
C ALA A 265 -22.87 -5.89 -1.36
N CYS A 266 -22.30 -5.43 -0.23
CA CYS A 266 -22.46 -6.09 1.06
C CYS A 266 -23.92 -6.07 1.51
N GLY A 267 -24.62 -4.93 1.37
CA GLY A 267 -26.02 -4.79 1.74
C GLY A 267 -26.91 -5.80 1.01
N ARG A 268 -26.75 -5.90 -0.32
CA ARG A 268 -27.49 -6.87 -1.15
C ARG A 268 -27.14 -8.32 -0.80
N PHE A 269 -25.86 -8.64 -0.61
CA PHE A 269 -25.44 -9.99 -0.25
C PHE A 269 -25.90 -10.42 1.16
N ASN A 270 -26.14 -9.45 2.05
CA ASN A 270 -26.54 -9.69 3.43
C ASN A 270 -28.05 -9.52 3.67
N GLU A 271 -28.83 -9.18 2.65
CA GLU A 271 -30.24 -8.78 2.78
C GLU A 271 -31.11 -9.84 3.47
N GLU A 272 -30.93 -11.10 3.09
CA GLU A 272 -31.68 -12.24 3.65
C GLU A 272 -30.99 -12.89 4.87
N LYS A 273 -29.85 -12.36 5.30
CA LYS A 273 -29.03 -12.94 6.37
C LYS A 273 -29.36 -12.29 7.71
N THR A 274 -29.41 -13.08 8.77
CA THR A 274 -29.52 -12.55 10.14
C THR A 274 -28.21 -11.91 10.58
N VAL A 275 -28.23 -11.02 11.59
CA VAL A 275 -27.04 -10.32 12.09
C VAL A 275 -25.98 -11.29 12.68
N SER A 276 -26.41 -12.43 13.21
CA SER A 276 -25.53 -13.47 13.79
C SER A 276 -24.97 -14.45 12.77
N ASP A 277 -25.36 -14.34 11.50
CA ASP A 277 -24.87 -15.21 10.43
C ASP A 277 -23.36 -14.96 10.18
N LYS A 278 -22.57 -16.02 10.28
CA LYS A 278 -21.11 -15.97 10.12
C LYS A 278 -20.68 -15.81 8.65
N THR A 279 -21.59 -16.04 7.71
CA THR A 279 -21.35 -15.94 6.27
C THR A 279 -21.62 -14.54 5.71
N ARG A 280 -22.07 -13.59 6.55
CA ARG A 280 -22.26 -12.20 6.14
C ARG A 280 -20.96 -11.61 5.60
N ALA A 281 -21.06 -10.86 4.52
CA ALA A 281 -19.95 -10.04 4.07
C ALA A 281 -19.75 -8.86 5.03
N ARG A 282 -18.49 -8.58 5.34
CA ARG A 282 -18.11 -7.32 5.99
C ARG A 282 -17.69 -6.30 4.93
N ARG A 283 -18.02 -5.04 5.20
CA ARG A 283 -17.60 -3.87 4.44
C ARG A 283 -16.12 -3.60 4.65
N LEU A 284 -15.49 -3.10 3.60
CA LEU A 284 -14.08 -2.76 3.57
C LEU A 284 -13.80 -1.44 4.30
N LEU A 285 -12.69 -1.40 5.01
CA LEU A 285 -12.12 -0.17 5.54
C LEU A 285 -11.43 0.63 4.42
N VAL A 286 -12.20 1.50 3.77
CA VAL A 286 -11.70 2.47 2.79
C VAL A 286 -11.16 3.70 3.51
N VAL A 287 -9.85 3.94 3.43
CA VAL A 287 -9.18 5.07 4.07
C VAL A 287 -8.66 6.03 3.02
N ARG A 288 -9.12 7.28 3.07
CA ARG A 288 -8.56 8.37 2.30
C ARG A 288 -7.39 9.00 3.04
N ALA A 289 -6.20 8.85 2.48
CA ALA A 289 -4.98 9.40 3.03
C ALA A 289 -4.91 10.92 2.85
N PHE A 290 -4.38 11.58 3.86
CA PHE A 290 -3.90 12.95 3.78
C PHE A 290 -2.63 13.11 4.61
N ARG A 291 -1.97 14.28 4.56
CA ARG A 291 -0.82 14.58 5.42
C ARG A 291 -1.14 14.28 6.89
N THR A 292 -0.32 13.45 7.52
CA THR A 292 -0.55 12.96 8.89
C THR A 292 -0.57 14.08 9.93
N SER A 293 0.26 15.12 9.73
CA SER A 293 0.27 16.33 10.56
C SER A 293 -1.03 17.12 10.44
N LEU A 294 -1.66 17.15 9.26
CA LEU A 294 -2.94 17.81 9.08
C LEU A 294 -4.09 16.99 9.70
N ASP A 295 -4.13 15.68 9.51
CA ASP A 295 -5.11 14.80 10.18
C ASP A 295 -5.03 14.99 11.70
N TRP A 296 -3.82 15.02 12.25
CA TRP A 296 -3.63 15.27 13.68
C TRP A 296 -4.10 16.66 14.11
N SER A 297 -3.75 17.70 13.36
CA SER A 297 -4.19 19.08 13.65
C SER A 297 -5.72 19.21 13.60
N ARG A 298 -6.37 18.50 12.67
CA ARG A 298 -7.83 18.45 12.55
C ARG A 298 -8.48 17.73 13.71
N MET A 299 -7.90 16.61 14.15
CA MET A 299 -8.36 15.91 15.36
C MET A 299 -8.30 16.83 16.58
N LEU A 300 -7.20 17.57 16.77
CA LEU A 300 -7.08 18.55 17.86
C LEU A 300 -8.13 19.67 17.76
N LEU A 301 -8.36 20.22 16.57
CA LEU A 301 -9.38 21.25 16.36
C LEU A 301 -10.79 20.76 16.77
N ILE A 302 -11.14 19.53 16.42
CA ILE A 302 -12.42 18.90 16.77
C ILE A 302 -12.57 18.74 18.29
N LEU A 303 -11.50 18.40 18.99
CA LEU A 303 -11.49 18.30 20.45
C LEU A 303 -11.62 19.68 21.12
N HIS A 304 -10.88 20.68 20.64
CA HIS A 304 -10.92 22.04 21.20
C HIS A 304 -12.21 22.80 20.91
N ASN A 305 -12.87 22.49 19.79
CA ASN A 305 -14.07 23.20 19.35
C ASN A 305 -15.20 22.19 19.11
N PRO A 306 -15.83 21.65 20.16
CA PRO A 306 -16.82 20.59 19.99
C PRO A 306 -18.12 21.04 19.29
N ASP A 307 -18.33 22.34 19.15
CA ASP A 307 -19.57 22.90 18.62
C ASP A 307 -19.47 23.42 17.18
N LYS A 308 -18.25 23.65 16.69
CA LYS A 308 -18.08 24.09 15.30
C LYS A 308 -18.43 22.96 14.32
N PRO A 309 -19.04 23.27 13.17
CA PRO A 309 -19.17 22.32 12.07
C PRO A 309 -17.79 22.09 11.42
N TRP A 310 -17.57 20.93 10.82
CA TRP A 310 -16.24 20.57 10.32
C TRP A 310 -15.85 21.41 9.10
N GLU A 311 -16.84 21.87 8.33
CA GLU A 311 -16.69 22.76 7.17
C GLU A 311 -16.03 24.09 7.56
N GLU A 312 -16.30 24.56 8.78
CA GLU A 312 -15.68 25.75 9.36
C GLU A 312 -14.34 25.46 10.05
N MET A 313 -14.02 24.19 10.32
CA MET A 313 -12.76 23.75 10.92
C MET A 313 -11.66 23.63 9.86
N GLY A 314 -11.36 24.75 9.19
CA GLY A 314 -10.52 24.79 8.00
C GLY A 314 -9.86 26.15 7.78
N LYS A 315 -8.65 26.17 7.20
CA LYS A 315 -8.23 27.38 6.46
C LYS A 315 -9.03 27.36 5.16
N ARG A 316 -9.55 28.51 4.70
CA ARG A 316 -10.34 28.67 3.45
C ARG A 316 -9.73 28.00 2.20
N ARG A 317 -8.44 27.64 2.19
CA ARG A 317 -7.72 27.00 1.08
C ARG A 317 -7.38 25.50 1.26
N SER A 318 -7.80 24.85 2.34
CA SER A 318 -7.45 23.44 2.57
C SER A 318 -8.35 22.50 1.75
N LYS A 319 -7.75 21.62 0.93
CA LYS A 319 -8.46 20.55 0.20
C LYS A 319 -8.84 19.36 1.11
N TRP A 320 -8.56 19.44 2.41
CA TRP A 320 -8.87 18.39 3.36
C TRP A 320 -10.38 18.34 3.62
N ARG A 321 -10.95 17.14 3.59
CA ARG A 321 -12.34 16.87 3.97
C ARG A 321 -12.37 15.84 5.09
N LEU A 322 -13.43 15.76 5.89
CA LEU A 322 -13.50 14.77 6.95
C LEU A 322 -13.70 13.34 6.39
N SER A 323 -14.62 13.18 5.43
CA SER A 323 -15.08 11.88 4.95
C SER A 323 -13.95 10.89 4.63
N LEU A 324 -14.08 9.67 5.15
CA LEU A 324 -13.18 8.51 4.97
C LEU A 324 -11.72 8.72 5.40
N THR A 325 -11.38 9.84 6.05
CA THR A 325 -10.02 10.04 6.61
C THR A 325 -9.78 9.13 7.83
N PRO A 326 -8.51 8.95 8.26
CA PRO A 326 -8.24 8.30 9.54
C PRO A 326 -8.96 8.95 10.72
N VAL A 327 -9.15 10.28 10.68
CA VAL A 327 -9.91 11.03 11.70
C VAL A 327 -11.38 10.65 11.69
N PHE A 328 -12.00 10.55 10.50
CA PHE A 328 -13.40 10.11 10.36
C PHE A 328 -13.62 8.74 10.99
N TRP A 329 -12.77 7.78 10.67
CA TRP A 329 -12.86 6.42 11.22
C TRP A 329 -12.61 6.41 12.73
N LEU A 330 -11.64 7.17 13.22
CA LEU A 330 -11.38 7.29 14.65
C LEU A 330 -12.58 7.88 15.40
N LEU A 331 -13.25 8.90 14.86
CA LEU A 331 -14.45 9.45 15.47
C LEU A 331 -15.57 8.41 15.59
N ARG A 332 -15.80 7.61 14.54
CA ARG A 332 -16.78 6.50 14.59
C ARG A 332 -16.41 5.45 15.63
N VAL A 333 -15.14 5.02 15.65
CA VAL A 333 -14.59 4.08 16.65
C VAL A 333 -14.76 4.62 18.07
N MET A 334 -14.55 5.92 18.30
CA MET A 334 -14.75 6.58 19.59
C MET A 334 -16.24 6.73 19.98
N GLY A 335 -17.18 6.30 19.14
CA GLY A 335 -18.63 6.41 19.36
C GLY A 335 -19.19 7.81 19.16
N SER A 336 -18.45 8.68 18.46
CA SER A 336 -18.92 10.05 18.18
C SER A 336 -20.05 10.03 17.15
N ARG A 337 -21.16 10.70 17.47
CA ARG A 337 -22.27 10.98 16.54
C ARG A 337 -22.18 12.36 15.88
N ARG A 338 -21.03 13.05 16.04
CA ARG A 338 -20.83 14.39 15.50
C ARG A 338 -20.83 14.39 13.98
N PHE A 339 -21.16 15.53 13.35
CA PHE A 339 -21.13 15.69 11.90
C PHE A 339 -22.03 14.71 11.14
N GLY A 340 -23.11 14.22 11.78
CA GLY A 340 -23.98 13.20 11.20
C GLY A 340 -23.34 11.81 11.08
N LEU A 341 -22.23 11.56 11.78
CA LEU A 341 -21.59 10.25 11.76
C LEU A 341 -22.50 9.19 12.37
N LEU A 342 -22.78 8.17 11.56
CA LEU A 342 -23.50 6.99 12.02
C LEU A 342 -22.59 6.12 12.90
N PRO A 343 -23.16 5.43 13.91
CA PRO A 343 -22.46 4.40 14.66
C PRO A 343 -21.82 3.35 13.74
N LEU A 344 -20.83 2.61 14.25
CA LEU A 344 -20.36 1.42 13.55
C LEU A 344 -21.51 0.41 13.45
N ASP A 345 -21.70 -0.11 12.25
CA ASP A 345 -22.70 -1.12 11.93
C ASP A 345 -22.07 -2.51 12.08
N PRO A 346 -22.83 -3.57 12.41
CA PRO A 346 -22.28 -4.92 12.51
C PRO A 346 -21.54 -5.36 11.26
N ASP A 347 -21.96 -4.89 10.07
CA ASP A 347 -21.30 -5.24 8.81
C ASP A 347 -20.06 -4.39 8.51
N ASP A 348 -19.72 -3.40 9.32
CA ASP A 348 -18.46 -2.67 9.16
C ASP A 348 -17.24 -3.61 9.41
N SER A 349 -16.07 -3.18 8.96
CA SER A 349 -14.82 -3.95 9.08
C SER A 349 -14.61 -4.47 10.51
N GLN A 350 -14.31 -5.77 10.64
CA GLN A 350 -14.08 -6.43 11.93
C GLN A 350 -13.00 -5.71 12.75
N PHE A 351 -11.95 -5.23 12.08
CA PHE A 351 -10.89 -4.45 12.72
C PHE A 351 -11.44 -3.20 13.43
N LEU A 352 -12.40 -2.48 12.82
CA LEU A 352 -12.99 -1.28 13.44
C LEU A 352 -13.84 -1.65 14.66
N LEU A 353 -14.59 -2.75 14.59
CA LEU A 353 -15.41 -3.25 15.70
C LEU A 353 -14.52 -3.65 16.88
N ASP A 354 -13.46 -4.41 16.63
CA ASP A 354 -12.49 -4.83 17.64
C ASP A 354 -11.75 -3.60 18.23
N LEU A 355 -11.39 -2.64 17.37
CA LEU A 355 -10.74 -1.40 17.81
C LEU A 355 -11.68 -0.57 18.69
N GLN A 356 -12.97 -0.53 18.39
CA GLN A 356 -13.97 0.16 19.22
C GLN A 356 -14.09 -0.49 20.59
N LEU A 357 -14.18 -1.83 20.66
CA LEU A 357 -14.20 -2.54 21.94
C LEU A 357 -12.94 -2.23 22.76
N ALA A 358 -11.76 -2.28 22.14
CA ALA A 358 -10.49 -1.96 22.81
C ALA A 358 -10.43 -0.50 23.29
N VAL A 359 -10.96 0.44 22.50
CA VAL A 359 -11.03 1.86 22.87
C VAL A 359 -11.99 2.10 24.05
N PHE A 360 -13.12 1.39 24.08
CA PHE A 360 -14.11 1.53 25.15
C PHE A 360 -13.63 0.97 26.48
N ALA A 361 -12.76 -0.05 26.44
CA ALA A 361 -12.09 -0.62 27.61
C ALA A 361 -10.95 0.26 28.17
N GLN A 362 -10.47 1.26 27.43
CA GLN A 362 -9.39 2.14 27.90
C GLN A 362 -9.92 3.34 28.70
N GLU A 363 -9.66 3.34 30.01
CA GLU A 363 -10.04 4.46 30.90
C GLU A 363 -9.40 5.80 30.48
N ASP A 364 -8.15 5.79 29.99
CA ASP A 364 -7.46 7.01 29.51
C ASP A 364 -8.17 7.68 28.32
N LEU A 365 -9.00 6.95 27.58
CA LEU A 365 -9.78 7.50 26.45
C LEU A 365 -11.19 7.90 26.86
N ARG A 366 -11.65 7.54 28.06
CA ARG A 366 -12.99 7.87 28.55
C ARG A 366 -13.24 9.39 28.61
N PRO A 367 -12.33 10.25 29.11
CA PRO A 367 -12.56 11.70 29.09
C PRO A 367 -12.67 12.26 27.68
N ILE A 368 -11.89 11.73 26.72
CA ILE A 368 -11.99 12.14 25.32
C ILE A 368 -13.33 11.75 24.72
N ARG A 369 -13.85 10.56 25.04
CA ARG A 369 -15.21 10.16 24.63
C ARG A 369 -16.27 11.10 25.21
N HIS A 370 -16.12 11.54 26.45
CA HIS A 370 -17.02 12.55 27.03
C HIS A 370 -16.93 13.90 26.32
N VAL A 371 -15.73 14.34 25.93
CA VAL A 371 -15.54 15.56 25.12
C VAL A 371 -16.25 15.43 23.76
N LEU A 372 -16.06 14.30 23.07
CA LEU A 372 -16.72 14.06 21.78
C LEU A 372 -18.24 13.93 21.91
N ALA A 373 -18.73 13.46 23.05
CA ALA A 373 -20.16 13.39 23.39
C ALA A 373 -20.72 14.72 23.96
N ARG A 374 -19.93 15.80 23.99
CA ARG A 374 -20.30 17.11 24.56
C ARG A 374 -20.71 17.08 26.04
N LYS A 375 -20.20 16.10 26.80
CA LYS A 375 -20.43 15.98 28.25
C LYS A 375 -19.38 16.70 29.08
N MET A 376 -18.30 17.17 28.46
CA MET A 376 -17.14 17.77 29.10
C MET A 376 -16.40 18.66 28.10
N ALA A 377 -15.88 19.82 28.51
CA ALA A 377 -15.00 20.59 27.63
C ALA A 377 -13.58 20.00 27.63
N PHE A 378 -12.88 20.12 26.50
CA PHE A 378 -11.53 19.56 26.40
C PHE A 378 -10.52 20.24 27.35
N SER A 379 -10.76 21.51 27.70
CA SER A 379 -10.02 22.26 28.72
C SER A 379 -10.09 21.63 30.10
N ASP A 380 -11.16 20.90 30.40
CA ASP A 380 -11.47 20.37 31.73
C ASP A 380 -10.84 18.99 31.96
N VAL A 381 -10.37 18.34 30.89
CA VAL A 381 -9.64 17.07 30.98
C VAL A 381 -8.31 17.32 31.71
N PRO A 382 -7.99 16.60 32.80
CA PRO A 382 -6.74 16.78 33.54
C PRO A 382 -5.50 16.68 32.64
N LYS A 383 -4.51 17.55 32.84
CA LYS A 383 -3.35 17.69 31.95
C LYS A 383 -2.61 16.37 31.70
N ARG A 384 -2.38 15.56 32.75
CA ARG A 384 -1.70 14.25 32.63
C ARG A 384 -2.52 13.28 31.76
N VAL A 385 -3.81 13.15 32.04
CA VAL A 385 -4.71 12.28 31.27
C VAL A 385 -4.78 12.75 29.82
N ARG A 386 -4.95 14.06 29.59
CA ARG A 386 -4.92 14.66 28.25
C ARG A 386 -3.69 14.25 27.46
N GLN A 387 -2.50 14.33 28.05
CA GLN A 387 -1.25 13.96 27.38
C GLN A 387 -1.23 12.47 26.98
N THR A 388 -1.62 11.57 27.89
CA THR A 388 -1.72 10.14 27.62
C THR A 388 -2.76 9.83 26.55
N SER A 389 -3.94 10.44 26.61
CA SER A 389 -4.99 10.25 25.61
C SER A 389 -4.52 10.73 24.23
N LEU A 390 -3.83 11.87 24.13
CA LEU A 390 -3.33 12.37 22.85
C LEU A 390 -2.30 11.42 22.21
N ILE A 391 -1.43 10.80 23.02
CA ILE A 391 -0.49 9.77 22.54
C ILE A 391 -1.26 8.55 22.03
N ALA A 392 -2.28 8.11 22.78
CA ALA A 392 -3.14 7.00 22.37
C ALA A 392 -3.88 7.29 21.05
N LEU A 393 -4.46 8.48 20.90
CA LEU A 393 -5.14 8.90 19.67
C LEU A 393 -4.20 8.90 18.45
N LYS A 394 -2.96 9.38 18.59
CA LYS A 394 -1.96 9.31 17.52
C LYS A 394 -1.68 7.87 17.08
N ARG A 395 -1.56 6.95 18.05
CA ARG A 395 -1.37 5.52 17.79
C ARG A 395 -2.58 4.90 17.11
N LEU A 396 -3.80 5.26 17.52
CA LEU A 396 -5.04 4.79 16.90
C LEU A 396 -5.17 5.27 15.45
N LEU A 397 -4.84 6.53 15.16
CA LEU A 397 -4.79 7.05 13.78
C LEU A 397 -3.78 6.26 12.92
N ALA A 398 -2.64 5.85 13.49
CA ALA A 398 -1.69 4.99 12.79
C ALA A 398 -2.25 3.60 12.52
N LYS A 399 -2.86 2.96 13.53
CA LYS A 399 -3.48 1.63 13.38
C LYS A 399 -4.55 1.61 12.30
N ILE A 400 -5.40 2.63 12.22
CA ILE A 400 -6.45 2.73 11.18
C ILE A 400 -5.82 2.78 9.79
N ARG A 401 -4.76 3.57 9.59
CA ARG A 401 -4.05 3.61 8.30
C ARG A 401 -3.38 2.28 7.97
N GLU A 402 -2.77 1.65 8.95
CA GLU A 402 -2.02 0.40 8.78
C GLU A 402 -2.92 -0.79 8.43
N ASN A 403 -4.18 -0.75 8.85
CA ASN A 403 -5.18 -1.80 8.61
C ASN A 403 -6.20 -1.40 7.54
N ALA A 404 -5.92 -0.38 6.74
CA ALA A 404 -6.78 -0.03 5.61
C ALA A 404 -6.89 -1.21 4.64
N ASP A 405 -8.11 -1.54 4.23
CA ASP A 405 -8.37 -2.50 3.16
C ASP A 405 -8.07 -1.86 1.81
N ILE A 406 -8.51 -0.62 1.65
CA ILE A 406 -8.19 0.20 0.49
C ILE A 406 -7.68 1.55 0.97
N LEU A 407 -6.46 1.90 0.57
CA LEU A 407 -5.86 3.20 0.88
C LEU A 407 -5.89 4.09 -0.36
N CYS A 408 -6.66 5.18 -0.32
CA CYS A 408 -6.79 6.13 -1.42
C CYS A 408 -5.87 7.34 -1.21
N MET A 409 -4.95 7.62 -2.15
CA MET A 409 -4.01 8.73 -2.03
C MET A 409 -3.58 9.34 -3.37
N THR A 410 -3.03 10.55 -3.34
CA THR A 410 -2.32 11.11 -4.49
C THR A 410 -0.90 10.55 -4.57
N PRO A 411 -0.27 10.49 -5.77
CA PRO A 411 1.13 10.10 -5.94
C PRO A 411 2.10 10.79 -4.98
N SER A 412 1.92 12.10 -4.77
CA SER A 412 2.75 12.93 -3.90
C SER A 412 2.79 12.47 -2.43
N LEU A 413 1.74 11.80 -1.94
CA LEU A 413 1.70 11.26 -0.57
C LEU A 413 2.50 9.96 -0.41
N SER A 414 2.97 9.36 -1.50
CA SER A 414 3.84 8.18 -1.48
C SER A 414 5.34 8.51 -1.40
N GLY A 415 5.67 9.81 -1.35
CA GLY A 415 7.03 10.36 -1.45
C GLY A 415 7.91 10.24 -0.21
N LYS A 416 9.03 10.99 -0.22
CA LYS A 416 10.03 11.02 0.86
C LYS A 416 9.64 12.05 1.93
N GLY A 417 9.90 11.73 3.20
CA GLY A 417 9.59 12.57 4.36
C GLY A 417 8.99 11.78 5.52
N ASP A 418 9.30 12.19 6.75
CA ASP A 418 8.87 11.48 7.97
C ASP A 418 7.34 11.53 8.14
N GLU A 419 6.69 12.64 7.75
CA GLU A 419 5.23 12.78 7.79
C GLU A 419 4.50 11.77 6.87
N LEU A 420 5.17 11.25 5.85
CA LEU A 420 4.62 10.30 4.86
C LEU A 420 5.11 8.87 5.06
N TYR A 421 5.98 8.65 6.06
CA TYR A 421 6.59 7.34 6.34
C TYR A 421 5.54 6.23 6.46
N GLY A 422 4.42 6.50 7.15
CA GLY A 422 3.33 5.54 7.33
C GLY A 422 2.72 5.06 6.01
N TYR A 423 2.43 5.96 5.08
CA TYR A 423 1.85 5.60 3.78
C TYR A 423 2.85 4.88 2.88
N ARG A 424 4.12 5.32 2.88
CA ARG A 424 5.19 4.64 2.16
C ARG A 424 5.41 3.22 2.67
N ARG A 425 5.38 3.05 3.99
CA ARG A 425 5.52 1.74 4.65
C ARG A 425 4.34 0.84 4.32
N TRP A 426 3.12 1.35 4.39
CA TRP A 426 1.92 0.61 4.00
C TRP A 426 1.99 0.18 2.52
N LYS A 427 2.32 1.09 1.59
CA LYS A 427 2.53 0.76 0.18
C LYS A 427 3.50 -0.41 0.00
N LYS A 428 4.64 -0.39 0.70
CA LYS A 428 5.69 -1.41 0.54
C LYS A 428 5.37 -2.75 1.19
N ARG A 429 4.56 -2.76 2.25
CA ARG A 429 4.35 -3.97 3.09
C ARG A 429 2.97 -4.61 2.93
N ALA A 430 1.96 -3.82 2.58
CA ALA A 430 0.57 -4.25 2.59
C ALA A 430 -0.08 -4.24 1.20
N ALA A 431 0.28 -3.31 0.32
CA ALA A 431 -0.38 -3.20 -0.98
C ALA A 431 -0.10 -4.43 -1.87
N CYS A 432 -1.17 -5.11 -2.28
CA CYS A 432 -1.14 -6.30 -3.12
C CYS A 432 -1.70 -6.04 -4.53
N ALA A 433 -2.36 -4.90 -4.74
CA ALA A 433 -3.05 -4.54 -5.96
C ALA A 433 -3.21 -3.01 -6.06
N TYR A 434 -3.15 -2.45 -7.28
CA TYR A 434 -3.23 -1.03 -7.53
C TYR A 434 -4.49 -0.67 -8.35
N LEU A 435 -5.13 0.43 -7.98
CA LEU A 435 -6.26 1.00 -8.69
C LEU A 435 -5.96 2.47 -9.03
N VAL A 436 -6.08 2.88 -10.29
CA VAL A 436 -5.75 4.26 -10.72
C VAL A 436 -6.94 4.89 -11.43
N ASP A 437 -7.48 5.97 -10.90
CA ASP A 437 -8.50 6.79 -11.58
C ASP A 437 -7.87 8.06 -12.17
N GLU A 438 -8.54 8.62 -13.18
CA GLU A 438 -8.05 9.73 -14.00
C GLU A 438 -6.61 9.49 -14.48
N ALA A 439 -6.33 8.28 -14.96
CA ALA A 439 -5.00 7.85 -15.41
C ALA A 439 -4.51 8.58 -16.67
N ASP A 440 -5.42 9.17 -17.44
CA ASP A 440 -5.18 10.11 -18.54
C ASP A 440 -4.64 11.47 -18.05
N HIS A 441 -4.97 11.84 -16.81
CA HIS A 441 -4.48 13.04 -16.14
C HIS A 441 -3.29 12.78 -15.20
N MET A 442 -2.82 11.53 -15.11
CA MET A 442 -1.64 11.15 -14.34
C MET A 442 -0.42 11.05 -15.24
N MET A 443 0.65 11.76 -14.92
CA MET A 443 1.91 11.66 -15.64
C MET A 443 2.48 10.24 -15.54
N ARG A 444 3.04 9.71 -16.64
CA ARG A 444 3.73 8.41 -16.64
C ARG A 444 4.79 8.33 -15.53
N ARG A 445 5.53 9.43 -15.30
CA ARG A 445 6.55 9.50 -14.24
C ARG A 445 5.96 9.25 -12.86
N ASP A 446 4.91 9.98 -12.49
CA ASP A 446 4.26 9.85 -11.18
C ASP A 446 3.73 8.43 -10.98
N PHE A 447 3.16 7.84 -12.03
CA PHE A 447 2.70 6.46 -12.02
C PHE A 447 3.87 5.48 -11.76
N LEU A 448 4.96 5.60 -12.52
CA LEU A 448 6.14 4.73 -12.38
C LEU A 448 6.85 4.88 -11.03
N ASP A 449 6.88 6.08 -10.45
CA ASP A 449 7.42 6.31 -9.10
C ASP A 449 6.63 5.54 -8.02
N ILE A 450 5.34 5.27 -8.28
CA ILE A 450 4.48 4.53 -7.37
C ILE A 450 4.59 3.02 -7.60
N THR A 451 4.49 2.57 -8.86
CA THR A 451 4.54 1.15 -9.25
C THR A 451 5.93 0.56 -9.16
N GLY A 452 6.96 1.37 -9.34
CA GLY A 452 8.32 0.90 -9.53
C GLY A 452 8.41 -0.07 -10.71
N ASN A 453 9.35 -1.01 -10.62
CA ASN A 453 9.68 -1.94 -11.70
C ASN A 453 8.96 -3.31 -11.59
N VAL A 454 7.89 -3.41 -10.78
CA VAL A 454 7.20 -4.68 -10.51
C VAL A 454 5.82 -4.66 -11.15
N ILE A 455 5.44 -5.77 -11.79
CA ILE A 455 4.06 -6.00 -12.22
C ILE A 455 3.28 -6.51 -11.01
N ILE A 456 2.44 -5.63 -10.47
CA ILE A 456 1.42 -5.94 -9.45
C ILE A 456 0.05 -5.86 -10.13
N PRO A 457 -0.96 -6.67 -9.74
CA PRO A 457 -2.31 -6.51 -10.25
C PRO A 457 -2.75 -5.04 -10.27
N LEU A 458 -3.21 -4.59 -11.43
CA LEU A 458 -3.45 -3.17 -11.69
C LEU A 458 -4.73 -3.01 -12.51
N VAL A 459 -5.64 -2.17 -12.05
CA VAL A 459 -6.71 -1.66 -12.89
C VAL A 459 -6.62 -0.15 -12.94
N MET A 460 -6.73 0.43 -14.13
CA MET A 460 -6.77 1.86 -14.29
C MET A 460 -7.90 2.32 -15.19
N GLY A 461 -8.36 3.53 -14.98
CA GLY A 461 -9.31 4.16 -15.88
C GLY A 461 -9.05 5.63 -16.10
N GLY A 462 -9.48 6.08 -17.27
CA GLY A 462 -9.43 7.47 -17.69
C GLY A 462 -10.33 7.68 -18.90
N ASP A 463 -10.46 8.93 -19.33
CA ASP A 463 -11.28 9.26 -20.48
C ASP A 463 -10.45 8.98 -21.75
N GLY A 464 -10.92 8.07 -22.61
CA GLY A 464 -10.16 7.63 -23.78
C GLY A 464 -9.96 8.69 -24.88
N THR A 465 -10.48 9.91 -24.68
CA THR A 465 -10.56 11.01 -25.64
C THR A 465 -10.05 12.35 -25.11
N GLN A 466 -9.70 12.48 -23.82
CA GLN A 466 -9.22 13.75 -23.25
C GLN A 466 -7.70 13.87 -23.36
N ALA A 467 -7.23 15.08 -23.65
CA ALA A 467 -5.81 15.38 -23.87
C ALA A 467 -5.00 15.38 -22.56
N CYS A 468 -3.69 15.17 -22.72
CA CYS A 468 -2.67 15.01 -21.69
C CYS A 468 -2.68 16.03 -20.54
N PRO A 469 -2.01 15.71 -19.40
CA PRO A 469 -1.99 16.57 -18.23
C PRO A 469 -1.41 17.95 -18.55
N THR A 470 -2.22 19.00 -18.39
CA THR A 470 -1.75 20.39 -18.51
C THR A 470 -0.95 20.76 -17.26
N GLU A 471 0.36 21.00 -17.40
CA GLU A 471 1.15 21.60 -16.34
C GLU A 471 0.60 23.00 -16.03
N VAL A 472 0.06 23.20 -14.82
CA VAL A 472 0.00 24.55 -14.25
C VAL A 472 1.40 24.86 -13.74
N VAL A 473 2.22 25.44 -14.63
CA VAL A 473 3.52 26.00 -14.28
C VAL A 473 3.27 27.15 -13.30
N GLY A 474 3.43 26.85 -12.00
CA GLY A 474 3.74 27.88 -11.02
C GLY A 474 5.20 28.28 -11.23
N SER A 475 5.43 29.57 -11.41
CA SER A 475 6.76 30.17 -11.54
C SER A 475 7.68 29.72 -10.40
N ASP A 476 8.57 28.79 -10.68
CA ASP A 476 9.86 28.68 -10.00
C ASP A 476 10.83 28.01 -10.98
N ASP A 477 11.73 28.84 -11.49
CA ASP A 477 12.83 28.50 -12.38
C ASP A 477 13.69 27.37 -11.83
N SER A 478 13.99 26.38 -12.69
CA SER A 478 15.14 25.45 -12.68
C SER A 478 14.82 23.99 -13.03
N ARG A 479 13.88 23.72 -13.95
CA ARG A 479 13.79 22.41 -14.64
C ARG A 479 13.61 22.57 -16.14
N HIS A 480 14.55 23.26 -16.78
CA HIS A 480 14.64 23.27 -18.23
C HIS A 480 15.29 21.96 -18.73
N GLU A 481 14.64 21.36 -19.74
CA GLU A 481 15.24 20.56 -20.81
C GLU A 481 15.75 19.14 -20.49
N ARG A 482 14.83 18.20 -20.29
CA ARG A 482 15.03 16.78 -20.67
C ARG A 482 13.77 16.21 -21.34
N MET A 483 13.70 16.42 -22.67
CA MET A 483 12.95 15.70 -23.72
C MET A 483 11.43 15.46 -23.57
N ASP A 484 10.70 15.79 -24.64
CA ASP A 484 9.25 15.62 -24.91
C ASP A 484 8.61 14.23 -24.68
N LEU A 485 9.34 13.23 -24.15
CA LEU A 485 8.82 11.91 -23.77
C LEU A 485 8.02 11.92 -22.46
N ASP A 486 8.09 13.01 -21.68
CA ASP A 486 7.39 13.14 -20.40
C ASP A 486 5.90 13.47 -20.53
N LYS A 487 5.41 13.85 -21.71
CA LYS A 487 3.99 14.24 -21.93
C LYS A 487 3.04 13.05 -22.06
N VAL A 488 3.48 11.82 -21.82
CA VAL A 488 2.62 10.63 -21.96
C VAL A 488 1.88 10.37 -20.65
N SER A 489 0.56 10.26 -20.72
CA SER A 489 -0.26 9.86 -19.57
C SER A 489 0.00 8.39 -19.17
N ALA A 490 -0.26 8.04 -17.91
CA ALA A 490 -0.16 6.65 -17.45
C ALA A 490 -1.10 5.73 -18.26
N LEU A 491 -2.28 6.23 -18.63
CA LEU A 491 -3.25 5.50 -19.44
C LEU A 491 -2.74 5.22 -20.85
N ASP A 492 -2.24 6.23 -21.55
CA ASP A 492 -1.79 6.07 -22.93
C ASP A 492 -0.52 5.21 -23.01
N PHE A 493 0.36 5.34 -22.03
CA PHE A 493 1.51 4.46 -21.90
C PHE A 493 1.10 2.98 -21.84
N LEU A 494 0.13 2.63 -20.97
CA LEU A 494 -0.31 1.24 -20.86
C LEU A 494 -1.17 0.77 -22.02
N LYS A 495 -2.00 1.64 -22.62
CA LYS A 495 -2.73 1.31 -23.87
C LYS A 495 -1.76 0.98 -25.00
N ALA A 496 -0.64 1.71 -25.12
CA ALA A 496 0.38 1.46 -26.14
C ALA A 496 1.05 0.08 -26.01
N THR A 497 0.99 -0.57 -24.84
CA THR A 497 1.50 -1.94 -24.66
C THR A 497 0.61 -3.03 -25.28
N GLY A 498 -0.58 -2.67 -25.80
CA GLY A 498 -1.51 -3.60 -26.43
C GLY A 498 -2.44 -4.34 -25.46
N MET A 499 -2.57 -3.85 -24.20
CA MET A 499 -3.45 -4.46 -23.21
C MET A 499 -4.93 -4.31 -23.58
N PRO A 500 -5.78 -5.32 -23.34
CA PRO A 500 -7.20 -5.24 -23.67
C PRO A 500 -7.94 -4.16 -22.85
N VAL A 501 -8.67 -3.29 -23.55
CA VAL A 501 -9.40 -2.16 -22.96
C VAL A 501 -10.89 -2.46 -22.86
N TYR A 502 -11.46 -2.30 -21.67
CA TYR A 502 -12.91 -2.23 -21.49
C TYR A 502 -13.41 -0.85 -21.90
N ARG A 503 -14.39 -0.78 -22.79
CA ARG A 503 -15.04 0.47 -23.21
C ARG A 503 -16.47 0.49 -22.68
N GLY A 504 -16.72 1.24 -21.61
CA GLY A 504 -18.08 1.42 -21.07
C GLY A 504 -18.92 2.34 -21.97
N GLY A 505 -20.23 2.10 -22.01
CA GLY A 505 -21.19 2.92 -22.79
C GLY A 505 -21.35 2.52 -24.26
N ARG A 506 -20.93 1.32 -24.66
CA ARG A 506 -21.29 0.68 -25.94
C ARG A 506 -21.81 -0.71 -25.69
#